data_AF-K4QXU8-F1
#
_entry.id   AF-K4QXU8-F1
#
_cell.length_a   1.000
_cell.length_b   1.000
_cell.length_c   1.000
_cell.angle_alpha   90.00
_cell.angle_beta   90.00
_cell.angle_gamma   90.00
#
_symmetry.space_group_name_H-M   'P 1'
#
loop_
_entity.id
_entity.type
_entity.pdbx_description
1 polymer ?
#
loop_
_entity_poly.entity_id
_entity_poly.type
_entity_poly.pdbx_seq_one_letter_code
_entity_poly.pdbx_strand_id
1 'polypeptide(L)'
;MYDTQIRGRVPEVFGVVAERDGPLVRVHYGTHGVVDHGDLSEVEDLAGLVRRSQQDFAERVEPVTWNAYSHDGPRLAQALLDAGFTPGTPRSLLIADVNDVPTTDVELRTYWAGLPPKDEDRILRLAEAAPEQRRPVSELEFGMDVQALWHYNRLLDLVWLEKVHGTEFTSIGGISGPRRELLHAAAAWKGRRAWLQPPTRYVVAEASGDLVPVHLAAGFQEIAEVTTYRWAPPGEPARERPSKQLFSDPEHDEIWRRFEKRFEVTYETAYDGITEPPGSVTWHMEAIEDWRDPLLRQVEAAIARGLRACGHRGDRLYRLKWYINGTVCDPTRVGGPGQPPWPGYSYLPDENVIQVSWDLRMGTYGNFREESLCVFGAELVAEVEEELTELLGTVLRRDGRPVGNVWTFGP
;
A
#
# COMPACT_ATOMS: atom_id res chain seq x y z
N MET A 1 4.82 -19.99 18.82
CA MET A 1 4.44 -18.56 18.93
C MET A 1 4.71 -17.80 17.64
N TYR A 2 5.95 -17.75 17.14
CA TYR A 2 6.26 -17.13 15.84
C TYR A 2 5.39 -17.71 14.72
N ASP A 3 5.43 -19.03 14.50
CA ASP A 3 4.64 -19.68 13.44
C ASP A 3 3.13 -19.37 13.53
N THR A 4 2.57 -19.43 14.74
CA THR A 4 1.15 -19.18 14.98
C THR A 4 0.72 -17.72 14.79
N GLN A 5 1.63 -16.76 14.99
CA GLN A 5 1.30 -15.33 14.95
C GLN A 5 1.80 -14.62 13.69
N ILE A 6 2.80 -15.13 12.98
CA ILE A 6 3.43 -14.45 11.85
C ILE A 6 3.15 -15.16 10.53
N ARG A 7 3.38 -16.47 10.48
CA ARG A 7 3.40 -17.24 9.23
C ARG A 7 2.01 -17.55 8.69
N GLY A 8 1.88 -17.59 7.36
CA GLY A 8 0.64 -17.95 6.66
C GLY A 8 -0.49 -16.93 6.84
N ARG A 9 -0.13 -15.67 7.13
CA ARG A 9 -1.08 -14.58 7.34
C ARG A 9 -1.30 -13.82 6.05
N VAL A 10 -2.52 -13.35 5.88
CA VAL A 10 -2.84 -12.38 4.83
C VAL A 10 -2.32 -11.03 5.31
N PRO A 11 -1.35 -10.42 4.60
CA PRO A 11 -0.82 -9.13 5.01
C PRO A 11 -1.85 -8.03 4.72
N GLU A 12 -1.91 -7.02 5.58
CA GLU A 12 -2.73 -5.82 5.37
C GLU A 12 -1.94 -4.77 4.59
N VAL A 13 -1.67 -5.05 3.32
CA VAL A 13 -0.95 -4.13 2.44
C VAL A 13 -1.93 -3.47 1.47
N PHE A 14 -1.75 -2.18 1.26
CA PHE A 14 -2.57 -1.43 0.31
C PHE A 14 -2.26 -1.85 -1.12
N GLY A 15 -3.30 -2.06 -1.93
CA GLY A 15 -3.11 -2.24 -3.37
C GLY A 15 -2.56 -3.60 -3.79
N VAL A 16 -2.74 -4.64 -2.98
CA VAL A 16 -2.34 -6.01 -3.30
C VAL A 16 -3.56 -6.93 -3.41
N VAL A 17 -3.38 -8.08 -4.02
CA VAL A 17 -4.32 -9.20 -3.96
C VAL A 17 -3.70 -10.30 -3.11
N ALA A 18 -4.43 -10.77 -2.10
CA ALA A 18 -4.01 -11.89 -1.27
C ALA A 18 -5.00 -13.04 -1.42
N GLU A 19 -4.48 -14.22 -1.75
CA GLU A 19 -5.27 -15.43 -2.01
C GLU A 19 -4.77 -16.58 -1.15
N ARG A 20 -5.70 -17.40 -0.65
CA ARG A 20 -5.38 -18.61 0.12
C ARG A 20 -5.52 -19.86 -0.74
N ASP A 21 -4.52 -20.73 -0.69
CA ASP A 21 -4.59 -22.12 -1.19
C ASP A 21 -4.15 -23.05 -0.05
N GLY A 22 -5.12 -23.57 0.70
CA GLY A 22 -4.87 -24.34 1.92
C GLY A 22 -4.03 -23.55 2.94
N PRO A 23 -2.86 -24.06 3.38
CA PRO A 23 -1.97 -23.38 4.31
C PRO A 23 -1.14 -22.25 3.67
N LEU A 24 -1.21 -22.06 2.35
CA LEU A 24 -0.50 -20.99 1.65
C LEU A 24 -1.29 -19.69 1.63
N VAL A 25 -0.53 -18.60 1.64
CA VAL A 25 -0.98 -17.27 1.25
C VAL A 25 -0.11 -16.80 0.10
N ARG A 26 -0.74 -16.52 -1.04
CA ARG A 26 -0.11 -15.89 -2.20
C ARG A 26 -0.47 -14.42 -2.18
N VAL A 27 0.53 -13.55 -2.28
CA VAL A 27 0.36 -12.11 -2.29
C VAL A 27 0.87 -11.58 -3.61
N HIS A 28 0.02 -10.90 -4.36
CA HIS A 28 0.29 -10.32 -5.67
C HIS A 28 0.39 -8.81 -5.54
N TYR A 29 1.56 -8.27 -5.84
CA TYR A 29 1.81 -6.83 -5.85
C TYR A 29 1.59 -6.20 -7.22
N GLY A 30 1.27 -7.00 -8.25
CA GLY A 30 1.15 -6.56 -9.63
C GLY A 30 2.49 -6.37 -10.35
N THR A 31 3.62 -6.38 -9.63
CA THR A 31 5.00 -6.35 -10.17
C THR A 31 5.78 -7.61 -9.86
N HIS A 32 5.42 -8.26 -8.76
CA HIS A 32 6.00 -9.49 -8.24
C HIS A 32 5.02 -10.08 -7.24
N GLY A 33 5.35 -11.27 -6.75
CA GLY A 33 4.60 -11.97 -5.74
C GLY A 33 5.43 -12.53 -4.61
N VAL A 34 4.77 -12.82 -3.51
CA VAL A 34 5.34 -13.50 -2.35
C VAL A 34 4.42 -14.65 -1.96
N VAL A 35 5.01 -15.80 -1.66
CA VAL A 35 4.32 -16.92 -1.02
C VAL A 35 4.79 -17.00 0.43
N ASP A 36 3.82 -16.93 1.33
CA ASP A 36 3.98 -17.26 2.74
C ASP A 36 3.12 -18.47 3.09
N HIS A 37 3.43 -19.15 4.18
CA HIS A 37 2.73 -20.36 4.56
C HIS A 37 2.79 -20.66 6.05
N GLY A 38 1.69 -21.23 6.54
CA GLY A 38 1.66 -21.89 7.85
C GLY A 38 2.37 -23.25 7.82
N ASP A 39 1.97 -24.13 8.74
CA ASP A 39 2.47 -25.50 8.76
C ASP A 39 2.08 -26.26 7.48
N LEU A 40 3.06 -26.92 6.86
CA LEU A 40 2.93 -27.73 5.65
C LEU A 40 3.05 -29.23 5.92
N SER A 41 3.20 -29.64 7.18
CA SER A 41 3.44 -31.04 7.56
C SER A 41 2.34 -31.99 7.07
N GLU A 42 1.08 -31.53 7.08
CA GLU A 42 -0.10 -32.28 6.62
C GLU A 42 -0.35 -32.20 5.10
N VAL A 43 0.46 -31.44 4.35
CA VAL A 43 0.33 -31.37 2.89
C VAL A 43 0.97 -32.60 2.25
N GLU A 44 0.13 -33.49 1.73
CA GLU A 44 0.56 -34.70 1.01
C GLU A 44 1.23 -34.33 -0.34
N ASP A 45 0.52 -33.60 -1.19
CA ASP A 45 0.99 -33.19 -2.53
C ASP A 45 1.63 -31.79 -2.53
N LEU A 46 2.79 -31.69 -1.90
CA LEU A 46 3.54 -30.43 -1.84
C LEU A 46 4.06 -30.00 -3.22
N ALA A 47 4.41 -30.94 -4.09
CA ALA A 47 4.88 -30.65 -5.43
C ALA A 47 3.77 -30.04 -6.30
N GLY A 48 2.55 -30.60 -6.25
CA GLY A 48 1.39 -30.05 -6.93
C GLY A 48 1.02 -28.66 -6.39
N LEU A 49 1.13 -28.45 -5.08
CA LEU A 49 0.92 -27.14 -4.45
C LEU A 49 1.92 -26.08 -4.99
N VAL A 50 3.22 -26.42 -5.06
CA VAL A 50 4.24 -25.54 -5.64
C VAL A 50 3.96 -25.22 -7.11
N ARG A 51 3.54 -26.23 -7.90
CA ARG A 51 3.23 -26.05 -9.33
C ARG A 51 2.02 -25.16 -9.57
N ARG A 52 0.97 -25.25 -8.75
CA ARG A 52 -0.18 -24.33 -8.83
C ARG A 52 0.21 -22.90 -8.53
N SER A 53 1.03 -22.69 -7.49
CA SER A 53 1.58 -21.36 -7.19
C SER A 53 2.38 -20.81 -8.37
N GLN A 54 3.29 -21.60 -8.97
CA GLN A 54 4.02 -21.16 -10.16
C GLN A 54 3.11 -20.78 -11.33
N GLN A 55 2.08 -21.59 -11.61
CA GLN A 55 1.15 -21.31 -12.70
C GLN A 55 0.42 -19.98 -12.48
N ASP A 56 -0.04 -19.72 -11.26
CA ASP A 56 -0.74 -18.48 -10.92
C ASP A 56 0.12 -17.23 -11.16
N PHE A 57 1.35 -17.24 -10.68
CA PHE A 57 2.30 -16.15 -10.93
C PHE A 57 2.71 -16.06 -12.41
N ALA A 58 2.72 -17.18 -13.14
CA ALA A 58 2.98 -17.19 -14.58
C ALA A 58 1.88 -16.48 -15.39
N GLU A 59 0.60 -16.73 -15.05
CA GLU A 59 -0.55 -16.11 -15.70
C GLU A 59 -0.54 -14.58 -15.56
N ARG A 60 0.11 -14.06 -14.51
CA ARG A 60 0.26 -12.62 -14.22
C ARG A 60 1.61 -12.04 -14.65
N VAL A 61 2.54 -12.89 -15.12
CA VAL A 61 3.93 -12.51 -15.43
C VAL A 61 4.62 -11.86 -14.23
N GLU A 62 4.40 -12.42 -13.04
CA GLU A 62 4.97 -11.91 -11.79
C GLU A 62 6.12 -12.81 -11.32
N PRO A 63 7.35 -12.31 -11.13
CA PRO A 63 8.37 -13.04 -10.39
C PRO A 63 7.92 -13.26 -8.96
N VAL A 64 8.24 -14.41 -8.38
CA VAL A 64 7.77 -14.82 -7.07
C VAL A 64 8.93 -15.19 -6.15
N THR A 65 8.77 -14.83 -4.88
CA THR A 65 9.62 -15.33 -3.79
C THR A 65 8.84 -16.24 -2.86
N TRP A 66 9.50 -17.23 -2.27
CA TRP A 66 8.93 -18.15 -1.29
C TRP A 66 9.96 -18.44 -0.20
N ASN A 67 9.65 -18.08 1.04
CA ASN A 67 10.51 -18.37 2.19
C ASN A 67 10.32 -19.81 2.66
N ALA A 68 11.42 -20.55 2.83
CA ALA A 68 11.43 -21.84 3.53
C ALA A 68 12.23 -21.72 4.82
N TYR A 69 11.69 -22.23 5.92
CA TYR A 69 12.34 -22.20 7.22
C TYR A 69 12.99 -23.55 7.53
N SER A 70 14.12 -23.55 8.24
CA SER A 70 14.86 -24.78 8.52
C SER A 70 14.04 -25.82 9.31
N HIS A 71 13.07 -25.37 10.12
CA HIS A 71 12.17 -26.25 10.86
C HIS A 71 11.00 -26.82 10.05
N ASP A 72 10.78 -26.38 8.81
CA ASP A 72 9.80 -26.99 7.88
C ASP A 72 10.28 -28.34 7.33
N GLY A 73 11.54 -28.68 7.58
CA GLY A 73 12.20 -29.85 7.02
C GLY A 73 12.54 -29.71 5.54
N PRO A 74 13.20 -30.70 4.95
CA PRO A 74 13.77 -30.59 3.60
C PRO A 74 12.73 -30.69 2.48
N ARG A 75 11.50 -31.13 2.76
CA ARG A 75 10.47 -31.42 1.75
C ARG A 75 10.13 -30.19 0.90
N LEU A 76 9.93 -29.03 1.54
CA LEU A 76 9.61 -27.79 0.83
C LEU A 76 10.78 -27.32 -0.02
N ALA A 77 11.98 -27.25 0.54
CA ALA A 77 13.19 -26.88 -0.19
C ALA A 77 13.39 -27.74 -1.44
N GLN A 78 13.25 -29.07 -1.31
CA GLN A 78 13.36 -29.99 -2.44
C GLN A 78 12.28 -29.74 -3.50
N ALA A 79 11.01 -29.59 -3.08
CA ALA A 79 9.91 -29.33 -4.02
C ALA A 79 10.09 -28.01 -4.79
N LEU A 80 10.62 -26.97 -4.14
CA LEU A 80 10.93 -25.69 -4.78
C LEU A 80 12.07 -25.82 -5.80
N LEU A 81 13.15 -26.54 -5.45
CA LEU A 81 14.27 -26.81 -6.35
C LEU A 81 13.83 -27.62 -7.57
N ASP A 82 13.03 -28.67 -7.37
CA ASP A 82 12.49 -29.51 -8.45
C ASP A 82 11.57 -28.72 -9.40
N ALA A 83 10.90 -27.69 -8.87
CA ALA A 83 10.10 -26.75 -9.65
C ALA A 83 10.93 -25.66 -10.36
N GLY A 84 12.25 -25.61 -10.12
CA GLY A 84 13.16 -24.65 -10.77
C GLY A 84 13.28 -23.30 -10.05
N PHE A 85 12.90 -23.22 -8.77
CA PHE A 85 13.27 -22.07 -7.94
C PHE A 85 14.77 -22.09 -7.64
N THR A 86 15.36 -20.90 -7.52
CA THR A 86 16.76 -20.73 -7.10
C THR A 86 16.80 -20.23 -5.65
N PRO A 87 17.58 -20.85 -4.74
CA PRO A 87 17.72 -20.38 -3.37
C PRO A 87 18.56 -19.10 -3.30
N GLY A 88 18.14 -18.16 -2.45
CA GLY A 88 18.95 -17.02 -2.02
C GLY A 88 19.94 -17.39 -0.91
N THR A 89 20.55 -16.36 -0.31
CA THR A 89 21.46 -16.56 0.83
C THR A 89 20.65 -16.95 2.08
N PRO A 90 20.99 -18.04 2.80
CA PRO A 90 20.38 -18.34 4.09
C PRO A 90 20.60 -17.22 5.11
N ARG A 91 19.58 -16.95 5.93
CA ARG A 91 19.57 -15.89 6.95
C ARG A 91 19.09 -16.47 8.28
N SER A 92 19.67 -16.01 9.38
CA SER A 92 19.19 -16.35 10.72
C SER A 92 17.88 -15.58 11.00
N LEU A 93 16.85 -16.32 11.40
CA LEU A 93 15.61 -15.76 11.95
C LEU A 93 15.81 -15.53 13.45
N LEU A 94 15.75 -14.26 13.85
CA LEU A 94 16.13 -13.79 15.17
C LEU A 94 14.94 -13.15 15.87
N ILE A 95 14.72 -13.48 17.14
CA ILE A 95 13.65 -12.93 17.98
C ILE A 95 14.20 -12.40 19.30
N ALA A 96 13.64 -11.32 19.82
CA ALA A 96 13.87 -10.86 21.19
C ALA A 96 12.54 -10.51 21.87
N ASP A 97 12.42 -10.78 23.17
CA ASP A 97 11.43 -10.08 24.00
C ASP A 97 11.91 -8.64 24.17
N VAL A 98 11.02 -7.67 24.01
CA VAL A 98 11.38 -6.24 24.08
C VAL A 98 12.00 -5.86 25.43
N ASN A 99 11.70 -6.60 26.50
CA ASN A 99 12.26 -6.36 27.83
C ASN A 99 13.70 -6.88 27.99
N ASP A 100 14.13 -7.80 27.12
CA ASP A 100 15.48 -8.37 27.14
C ASP A 100 16.47 -7.54 26.28
N VAL A 101 15.94 -6.63 25.45
CA VAL A 101 16.76 -5.72 24.64
C VAL A 101 17.10 -4.46 25.45
N PRO A 102 18.38 -4.07 25.56
CA PRO A 102 18.76 -2.85 26.27
C PRO A 102 18.13 -1.60 25.65
N THR A 103 17.93 -0.57 26.47
CA THR A 103 17.51 0.74 25.98
C THR A 103 18.65 1.48 25.29
N THR A 104 18.29 2.52 24.53
CA THR A 104 19.25 3.43 23.90
C THR A 104 18.83 4.87 24.16
N ASP A 105 19.80 5.73 24.46
CA ASP A 105 19.61 7.18 24.58
C ASP A 105 19.97 7.90 23.28
N VAL A 106 20.29 7.16 22.22
CA VAL A 106 20.63 7.73 20.92
C VAL A 106 19.40 8.34 20.28
N GLU A 107 19.51 9.61 19.93
CA GLU A 107 18.46 10.33 19.20
C GLU A 107 18.42 9.87 17.73
N LEU A 108 17.28 9.33 17.31
CA LEU A 108 17.04 8.91 15.94
C LEU A 108 16.00 9.81 15.27
N ARG A 109 16.21 10.11 14.00
CA ARG A 109 15.17 10.75 13.17
C ARG A 109 14.22 9.67 12.68
N THR A 110 12.93 9.85 12.93
CA THR A 110 11.90 8.89 12.50
C THR A 110 11.11 9.45 11.31
N TYR A 111 11.02 8.66 10.24
CA TYR A 111 10.25 8.94 9.03
C TYR A 111 9.12 7.93 8.90
N TRP A 112 7.90 8.40 8.72
CA TRP A 112 6.68 7.59 8.90
C TRP A 112 5.60 7.82 7.82
N ALA A 113 5.76 8.87 7.01
CA ALA A 113 4.87 9.26 5.93
C ALA A 113 5.69 9.38 4.64
N GLY A 114 6.38 8.30 4.30
CA GLY A 114 7.39 8.30 3.23
C GLY A 114 8.72 8.92 3.65
N LEU A 115 9.67 8.86 2.73
CA LEU A 115 10.98 9.47 2.89
C LEU A 115 10.91 10.94 2.48
N PRO A 116 11.62 11.85 3.17
CA PRO A 116 11.61 13.25 2.79
C PRO A 116 12.38 13.41 1.46
N PRO A 117 11.85 14.15 0.46
CA PRO A 117 12.47 14.26 -0.86
C PRO A 117 13.95 14.66 -0.83
N LYS A 118 14.35 15.50 0.14
CA LYS A 118 15.74 15.96 0.31
C LYS A 118 16.73 14.87 0.76
N ASP A 119 16.27 13.84 1.47
CA ASP A 119 17.11 12.77 2.00
C ASP A 119 16.80 11.41 1.37
N GLU A 120 15.71 11.29 0.60
CA GLU A 120 15.22 10.06 -0.02
C GLU A 120 16.31 9.32 -0.78
N ASP A 121 16.97 9.95 -1.76
CA ASP A 121 18.08 9.34 -2.51
C ASP A 121 19.22 8.85 -1.61
N ARG A 122 19.47 9.49 -0.47
CA ARG A 122 20.54 9.07 0.46
C ARG A 122 20.10 7.85 1.26
N ILE A 123 18.85 7.83 1.72
CA ILE A 123 18.26 6.73 2.47
C ILE A 123 18.12 5.50 1.56
N LEU A 124 17.57 5.66 0.35
CA LEU A 124 17.40 4.58 -0.62
C LEU A 124 18.74 3.97 -1.00
N ARG A 125 19.75 4.78 -1.35
CA ARG A 125 21.10 4.26 -1.66
C ARG A 125 21.74 3.51 -0.49
N LEU A 126 21.56 3.99 0.73
CA LEU A 126 22.13 3.33 1.91
C LEU A 126 21.39 2.02 2.23
N ALA A 127 20.08 1.97 2.01
CA ALA A 127 19.29 0.75 2.13
C ALA A 127 19.61 -0.27 1.03
N GLU A 128 19.79 0.16 -0.21
CA GLU A 128 20.18 -0.69 -1.35
C GLU A 128 21.56 -1.33 -1.16
N ALA A 129 22.46 -0.65 -0.44
CA ALA A 129 23.78 -1.19 -0.10
C ALA A 129 23.74 -2.19 1.08
N ALA A 130 22.60 -2.33 1.77
CA ALA A 130 22.46 -3.26 2.88
C ALA A 130 22.44 -4.73 2.40
N PRO A 131 22.87 -5.69 3.24
CA PRO A 131 22.72 -7.11 2.95
C PRO A 131 21.26 -7.51 2.68
N GLU A 132 21.05 -8.61 1.97
CA GLU A 132 19.72 -9.19 1.73
C GLU A 132 19.02 -9.49 3.07
N GLN A 133 17.85 -8.89 3.25
CA GLN A 133 17.07 -8.89 4.50
C GLN A 133 15.58 -9.05 4.20
N ARG A 134 14.75 -9.15 5.24
CA ARG A 134 13.35 -9.57 5.14
C ARG A 134 12.57 -8.81 4.06
N ARG A 135 12.72 -7.49 3.99
CA ARG A 135 11.96 -6.63 3.07
C ARG A 135 12.76 -5.39 2.69
N PRO A 136 12.86 -5.00 1.42
CA PRO A 136 13.57 -3.78 1.02
C PRO A 136 12.82 -2.52 1.46
N VAL A 137 13.56 -1.42 1.66
CA VAL A 137 12.98 -0.11 2.01
C VAL A 137 12.09 0.47 0.89
N SER A 138 12.29 0.04 -0.36
CA SER A 138 11.48 0.49 -1.50
C SER A 138 10.04 -0.04 -1.46
N GLU A 139 9.78 -1.04 -0.63
CA GLU A 139 8.44 -1.59 -0.39
C GLU A 139 7.81 -1.05 0.89
N LEU A 140 8.27 0.10 1.39
CA LEU A 140 7.65 0.75 2.54
C LEU A 140 6.17 1.05 2.28
N GLU A 141 5.36 0.76 3.30
CA GLU A 141 3.92 1.00 3.28
C GLU A 141 3.52 1.91 4.45
N PHE A 142 2.27 2.36 4.43
CA PHE A 142 1.67 2.98 5.59
C PHE A 142 1.69 2.02 6.79
N GLY A 143 2.18 2.51 7.93
CA GLY A 143 2.37 1.70 9.13
C GLY A 143 3.79 1.14 9.30
N MET A 144 4.67 1.39 8.33
CA MET A 144 6.10 1.20 8.47
C MET A 144 6.80 2.52 8.85
N ASP A 145 7.81 2.42 9.70
CA ASP A 145 8.64 3.56 10.12
C ASP A 145 10.10 3.29 9.74
N VAL A 146 10.80 4.32 9.26
CA VAL A 146 12.26 4.31 9.09
C VAL A 146 12.87 5.15 10.20
N GLN A 147 13.72 4.54 11.01
CA GLN A 147 14.53 5.25 12.00
C GLN A 147 15.96 5.38 11.48
N ALA A 148 16.43 6.62 11.40
CA ALA A 148 17.73 6.95 10.87
C ALA A 148 18.63 7.54 11.97
N LEU A 149 19.86 7.01 12.02
CA LEU A 149 20.93 7.51 12.86
C LEU A 149 21.69 8.61 12.12
N TRP A 150 21.71 9.80 12.71
CA TRP A 150 22.39 10.97 12.16
C TRP A 150 23.51 11.44 13.08
N HIS A 151 24.62 11.89 12.49
CA HIS A 151 25.70 12.53 13.23
C HIS A 151 26.21 13.73 12.45
N TYR A 152 26.15 14.94 13.02
CA TYR A 152 26.52 16.20 12.35
C TYR A 152 25.97 16.33 10.92
N ASN A 153 24.68 16.04 10.73
CA ASN A 153 23.97 16.07 9.44
C ASN A 153 24.46 15.04 8.39
N ARG A 154 25.24 14.04 8.81
CA ARG A 154 25.56 12.85 8.02
C ARG A 154 24.64 11.70 8.43
N LEU A 155 23.95 11.12 7.45
CA LEU A 155 23.23 9.85 7.61
C LEU A 155 24.28 8.74 7.80
N LEU A 156 24.21 8.03 8.93
CA LEU A 156 25.14 6.95 9.24
C LEU A 156 24.53 5.60 8.90
N ASP A 157 23.39 5.30 9.50
CA ASP A 157 22.70 4.01 9.37
C ASP A 157 21.19 4.19 9.55
N LEU A 158 20.41 3.20 9.14
CA LEU A 158 18.95 3.16 9.26
C LEU A 158 18.45 1.76 9.61
N VAL A 159 17.29 1.71 10.26
CA VAL A 159 16.48 0.52 10.49
C VAL A 159 15.05 0.83 10.07
N TRP A 160 14.36 -0.11 9.44
CA TRP A 160 12.95 0.07 9.07
C TRP A 160 12.09 -1.02 9.67
N LEU A 161 10.94 -0.59 10.18
CA LEU A 161 10.12 -1.30 11.14
C LEU A 161 8.70 -1.41 10.65
N GLU A 162 8.05 -2.54 10.95
CA GLU A 162 6.65 -2.79 10.66
C GLU A 162 6.00 -3.39 11.91
N LYS A 163 4.86 -2.85 12.33
CA LYS A 163 4.01 -3.51 13.33
C LYS A 163 3.19 -4.56 12.60
N VAL A 164 3.36 -5.84 12.95
CA VAL A 164 2.60 -6.92 12.31
C VAL A 164 1.19 -6.93 12.88
N HIS A 165 0.20 -6.56 12.05
CA HIS A 165 -1.17 -6.34 12.49
C HIS A 165 -1.80 -7.59 13.13
N GLY A 166 -2.46 -7.38 14.28
CA GLY A 166 -3.13 -8.40 15.07
C GLY A 166 -2.19 -9.32 15.85
N THR A 167 -0.95 -8.89 16.12
CA THR A 167 0.08 -9.72 16.77
C THR A 167 0.86 -8.95 17.84
N GLU A 168 1.57 -9.70 18.67
CA GLU A 168 2.52 -9.16 19.65
C GLU A 168 3.87 -8.75 19.02
N PHE A 169 4.01 -8.83 17.70
CA PHE A 169 5.29 -8.66 17.01
C PHE A 169 5.44 -7.31 16.32
N THR A 170 6.64 -6.75 16.46
CA THR A 170 7.23 -5.79 15.52
C THR A 170 8.26 -6.54 14.69
N SER A 171 8.30 -6.29 13.38
CA SER A 171 9.35 -6.83 12.53
C SER A 171 10.30 -5.74 12.05
N ILE A 172 11.59 -6.06 12.06
CA ILE A 172 12.64 -5.33 11.36
C ILE A 172 12.62 -5.81 9.91
N GLY A 173 12.23 -4.93 8.99
CA GLY A 173 12.32 -5.20 7.55
C GLY A 173 13.78 -5.27 7.09
N GLY A 174 14.64 -4.47 7.72
CA GLY A 174 16.09 -4.55 7.62
C GLY A 174 16.81 -3.39 8.33
N ILE A 175 18.14 -3.46 8.32
CA ILE A 175 19.09 -2.51 8.89
C ILE A 175 20.25 -2.29 7.91
N SER A 176 20.73 -1.06 7.77
CA SER A 176 21.83 -0.76 6.82
C SER A 176 23.22 -1.16 7.31
N GLY A 177 23.40 -1.38 8.61
CA GLY A 177 24.71 -1.63 9.19
C GLY A 177 24.67 -2.25 10.59
N PRO A 178 25.81 -2.77 11.08
CA PRO A 178 25.93 -3.50 12.34
C PRO A 178 25.87 -2.59 13.57
N ARG A 179 24.72 -1.94 13.82
CA ARG A 179 24.51 -0.99 14.94
C ARG A 179 23.51 -1.51 15.96
N ARG A 180 23.98 -1.84 17.15
CA ARG A 180 23.12 -2.22 18.29
C ARG A 180 22.15 -1.11 18.68
N GLU A 181 22.54 0.15 18.52
CA GLU A 181 21.74 1.31 18.90
C GLU A 181 20.42 1.36 18.11
N LEU A 182 20.45 0.91 16.85
CA LEU A 182 19.26 0.79 16.01
C LEU A 182 18.37 -0.38 16.44
N LEU A 183 18.95 -1.50 16.88
CA LEU A 183 18.19 -2.64 17.40
C LEU A 183 17.52 -2.32 18.73
N HIS A 184 18.20 -1.58 19.60
CA HIS A 184 17.64 -1.07 20.85
C HIS A 184 16.47 -0.12 20.59
N ALA A 185 16.61 0.78 19.62
CA ALA A 185 15.52 1.67 19.22
C ALA A 185 14.34 0.93 18.60
N ALA A 186 14.62 -0.12 17.80
CA ALA A 186 13.60 -1.01 17.25
C ALA A 186 12.77 -1.71 18.35
N ALA A 187 13.41 -2.15 19.45
CA ALA A 187 12.72 -2.74 20.59
C ALA A 187 11.90 -1.74 21.40
N ALA A 188 12.37 -0.49 21.52
CA ALA A 188 11.63 0.58 22.17
C ALA A 188 10.48 1.14 21.30
N TRP A 189 10.43 0.79 20.02
CA TRP A 189 9.44 1.31 19.08
C TRP A 189 8.05 0.73 19.34
N LYS A 190 7.09 1.61 19.62
CA LYS A 190 5.70 1.24 19.93
C LYS A 190 4.79 1.23 18.70
N GLY A 191 5.23 1.81 17.58
CA GLY A 191 4.45 1.96 16.36
C GLY A 191 3.29 2.95 16.47
N ARG A 192 2.89 3.51 15.33
CA ARG A 192 1.86 4.57 15.25
C ARG A 192 0.43 4.12 15.50
N ARG A 193 0.20 2.81 15.63
CA ARG A 193 -1.10 2.20 15.94
C ARG A 193 -1.07 1.37 17.23
N ALA A 194 -0.14 1.68 18.14
CA ALA A 194 0.01 0.97 19.42
C ALA A 194 -1.31 0.80 20.18
N TRP A 195 -2.24 1.77 20.06
CA TRP A 195 -3.53 1.76 20.75
C TRP A 195 -4.62 0.89 20.11
N LEU A 196 -4.43 0.41 18.87
CA LEU A 196 -5.40 -0.46 18.17
C LEU A 196 -5.04 -1.94 18.27
N GLN A 197 -3.95 -2.29 18.97
CA GLN A 197 -3.27 -3.57 18.79
C GLN A 197 -2.85 -4.17 20.13
N PRO A 198 -2.59 -5.49 20.19
CA PRO A 198 -1.79 -6.04 21.28
C PRO A 198 -0.46 -5.27 21.38
N PRO A 199 -0.03 -4.92 22.60
CA PRO A 199 1.25 -4.25 22.79
C PRO A 199 2.37 -5.11 22.20
N THR A 200 3.38 -4.47 21.60
CA THR A 200 4.56 -5.21 21.14
C THR A 200 5.24 -5.85 22.34
N ARG A 201 5.42 -7.16 22.25
CA ARG A 201 6.21 -7.96 23.19
C ARG A 201 7.46 -8.51 22.53
N TYR A 202 7.41 -8.77 21.22
CA TYR A 202 8.52 -9.39 20.51
C TYR A 202 8.97 -8.54 19.32
N VAL A 203 10.28 -8.49 19.10
CA VAL A 203 10.86 -7.99 17.86
C VAL A 203 11.47 -9.14 17.08
N VAL A 204 11.20 -9.21 15.78
CA VAL A 204 11.72 -10.23 14.89
C VAL A 204 12.50 -9.63 13.72
N ALA A 205 13.63 -10.23 13.39
CA ALA A 205 14.52 -9.82 12.31
C ALA A 205 15.05 -11.02 11.52
N GLU A 206 15.47 -10.78 10.29
CA GLU A 206 16.23 -11.72 9.47
C GLU A 206 17.59 -11.10 9.18
N ALA A 207 18.68 -11.80 9.50
CA ALA A 207 20.03 -11.27 9.35
C ALA A 207 21.00 -12.31 8.76
N SER A 208 22.04 -11.85 8.08
CA SER A 208 23.14 -12.68 7.57
C SER A 208 24.49 -12.05 7.87
N GLY A 209 25.55 -12.87 7.81
CA GLY A 209 26.93 -12.42 7.97
C GLY A 209 27.17 -11.63 9.26
N ASP A 210 27.84 -10.49 9.15
CA ASP A 210 28.24 -9.65 10.28
C ASP A 210 27.07 -9.04 11.07
N LEU A 211 25.85 -9.10 10.54
CA LEU A 211 24.66 -8.64 11.26
C LEU A 211 24.22 -9.62 12.36
N VAL A 212 24.47 -10.93 12.21
CA VAL A 212 24.00 -11.94 13.18
C VAL A 212 24.63 -11.74 14.56
N PRO A 213 25.96 -11.61 14.72
CA PRO A 213 26.58 -11.39 16.03
C PRO A 213 26.08 -10.12 16.73
N VAL A 214 25.74 -9.08 15.97
CA VAL A 214 25.23 -7.82 16.53
C VAL A 214 23.81 -7.97 17.08
N HIS A 215 22.95 -8.74 16.40
CA HIS A 215 21.61 -9.05 16.92
C HIS A 215 21.70 -9.88 18.19
N LEU A 216 22.54 -10.92 18.21
CA LEU A 216 22.76 -11.75 19.39
C LEU A 216 23.27 -10.93 20.58
N ALA A 217 24.24 -10.03 20.34
CA ALA A 217 24.76 -9.13 21.36
C ALA A 217 23.74 -8.09 21.85
N ALA A 218 22.71 -7.78 21.05
CA ALA A 218 21.61 -6.88 21.42
C ALA A 218 20.47 -7.60 22.18
N GLY A 219 20.58 -8.91 22.43
CA GLY A 219 19.59 -9.68 23.18
C GLY A 219 18.66 -10.54 22.33
N PHE A 220 18.89 -10.62 21.01
CA PHE A 220 18.14 -11.53 20.15
C PHE A 220 18.63 -12.97 20.31
N GLN A 221 17.73 -13.91 20.01
CA GLN A 221 17.98 -15.34 19.96
C GLN A 221 17.63 -15.86 18.57
N GLU A 222 18.48 -16.73 18.04
CA GLU A 222 18.22 -17.41 16.78
C GLU A 222 17.23 -18.56 17.01
N ILE A 223 16.18 -18.60 16.19
CA ILE A 223 15.10 -19.62 16.32
C ILE A 223 14.99 -20.53 15.10
N ALA A 224 15.47 -20.09 13.94
CA ALA A 224 15.50 -20.87 12.71
C ALA A 224 16.47 -20.22 11.70
N GLU A 225 16.72 -20.90 10.59
CA GLU A 225 17.25 -20.28 9.38
C GLU A 225 16.11 -20.11 8.37
N VAL A 226 16.15 -19.05 7.57
CA VAL A 226 15.22 -18.79 6.48
C VAL A 226 15.99 -18.65 5.17
N THR A 227 15.52 -19.35 4.13
CA THR A 227 16.03 -19.22 2.76
C THR A 227 14.91 -18.77 1.86
N THR A 228 15.14 -17.67 1.13
CA THR A 228 14.16 -17.15 0.15
C THR A 228 14.44 -17.77 -1.22
N TYR A 229 13.54 -18.59 -1.69
CA TYR A 229 13.56 -19.18 -3.01
C TYR A 229 12.93 -18.23 -4.02
N ARG A 230 13.51 -18.10 -5.21
CA ARG A 230 13.07 -17.16 -6.24
C ARG A 230 12.80 -17.89 -7.55
N TRP A 231 11.71 -17.52 -8.21
CA TRP A 231 11.37 -18.00 -9.54
C TRP A 231 10.79 -16.85 -10.37
N ALA A 232 11.06 -16.83 -11.66
CA ALA A 232 10.51 -15.82 -12.58
C ALA A 232 9.86 -16.50 -13.79
N PRO A 233 8.61 -16.14 -14.13
CA PRO A 233 7.99 -16.61 -15.36
C PRO A 233 8.63 -15.96 -16.59
N PRO A 234 8.47 -16.55 -17.79
CA PRO A 234 8.86 -15.89 -19.03
C PRO A 234 8.01 -14.63 -19.26
N GLY A 235 8.63 -13.57 -19.78
CA GLY A 235 8.00 -12.28 -20.05
C GLY A 235 8.65 -11.14 -19.27
N GLU A 236 8.26 -9.90 -19.58
CA GLU A 236 8.70 -8.73 -18.82
C GLU A 236 7.64 -8.39 -17.75
N PRO A 237 7.98 -8.49 -16.45
CA PRO A 237 7.07 -8.12 -15.40
C PRO A 237 6.78 -6.61 -15.42
N ALA A 238 5.62 -6.22 -14.93
CA ALA A 238 5.33 -4.80 -14.75
C ALA A 238 6.33 -4.19 -13.75
N ARG A 239 6.81 -2.98 -14.07
CA ARG A 239 7.79 -2.27 -13.23
C ARG A 239 7.14 -1.48 -12.10
N GLU A 240 5.85 -1.18 -12.23
CA GLU A 240 5.10 -0.38 -11.28
C GLU A 240 3.87 -1.12 -10.79
N ARG A 241 3.59 -0.94 -9.49
CA ARG A 241 2.39 -1.51 -8.87
C ARG A 241 1.12 -0.93 -9.48
N PRO A 242 0.02 -1.69 -9.53
CA PRO A 242 -1.28 -1.20 -9.98
C PRO A 242 -1.78 -0.03 -9.16
N SER A 243 -1.40 0.05 -7.88
CA SER A 243 -1.76 1.14 -7.00
C SER A 243 -0.71 1.34 -5.90
N LYS A 244 -0.50 2.60 -5.50
CA LYS A 244 0.34 2.99 -4.35
C LYS A 244 -0.33 4.11 -3.56
N GLN A 245 0.02 4.22 -2.28
CA GLN A 245 -0.28 5.42 -1.51
C GLN A 245 0.72 6.52 -1.87
N LEU A 246 0.26 7.76 -1.82
CA LEU A 246 1.08 8.95 -2.02
C LEU A 246 1.30 9.60 -0.65
N PHE A 247 2.55 9.75 -0.26
CA PHE A 247 2.89 10.34 1.03
C PHE A 247 3.56 11.70 0.86
N SER A 248 4.85 11.71 0.53
CA SER A 248 5.68 12.89 0.30
C SER A 248 6.34 12.84 -1.08
N ASP A 249 5.66 12.22 -2.04
CA ASP A 249 6.17 12.05 -3.40
C ASP A 249 6.17 13.40 -4.15
N PRO A 250 7.23 13.78 -4.88
CA PRO A 250 7.21 14.98 -5.73
C PRO A 250 6.07 14.97 -6.77
N GLU A 251 5.66 13.77 -7.19
CA GLU A 251 4.49 13.53 -8.05
C GLU A 251 3.18 14.00 -7.39
N HIS A 252 3.03 13.79 -6.08
CA HIS A 252 1.87 14.22 -5.30
C HIS A 252 1.78 15.75 -5.20
N ASP A 253 2.90 16.42 -4.96
CA ASP A 253 2.95 17.89 -4.92
C ASP A 253 2.66 18.52 -6.28
N GLU A 254 3.14 17.91 -7.38
CA GLU A 254 2.87 18.38 -8.73
C GLU A 254 1.39 18.25 -9.08
N ILE A 255 0.75 17.10 -8.81
CA ILE A 255 -0.66 16.92 -9.16
C ILE A 255 -1.55 17.89 -8.36
N TRP A 256 -1.23 18.15 -7.09
CA TRP A 256 -1.93 19.17 -6.30
C TRP A 256 -1.82 20.55 -6.91
N ARG A 257 -0.60 21.02 -7.21
CA ARG A 257 -0.41 22.33 -7.85
C ARG A 257 -1.16 22.46 -9.17
N ARG A 258 -1.18 21.40 -9.97
CA ARG A 258 -1.89 21.40 -11.26
C ARG A 258 -3.41 21.45 -11.04
N PHE A 259 -3.92 20.69 -10.09
CA PHE A 259 -5.33 20.66 -9.73
C PHE A 259 -5.79 22.04 -9.22
N GLU A 260 -5.14 22.57 -8.19
CA GLU A 260 -5.47 23.87 -7.61
C GLU A 260 -5.46 24.99 -8.65
N LYS A 261 -4.44 25.00 -9.52
CA LYS A 261 -4.33 25.98 -10.61
C LYS A 261 -5.45 25.84 -11.65
N ARG A 262 -5.82 24.60 -12.03
CA ARG A 262 -6.81 24.36 -13.08
C ARG A 262 -8.23 24.66 -12.61
N PHE A 263 -8.53 24.32 -11.37
CA PHE A 263 -9.87 24.39 -10.79
C PHE A 263 -10.07 25.60 -9.88
N GLU A 264 -9.06 26.48 -9.79
CA GLU A 264 -9.06 27.72 -9.00
C GLU A 264 -9.50 27.50 -7.55
N VAL A 265 -8.98 26.46 -6.95
CA VAL A 265 -9.32 26.02 -5.59
C VAL A 265 -8.05 25.87 -4.77
N THR A 266 -8.14 26.17 -3.49
CA THR A 266 -7.12 25.90 -2.48
C THR A 266 -7.75 25.16 -1.33
N TYR A 267 -6.92 24.68 -0.41
CA TYR A 267 -7.38 24.17 0.87
C TYR A 267 -8.43 25.07 1.56
N GLU A 268 -8.16 26.38 1.65
CA GLU A 268 -8.99 27.35 2.35
C GLU A 268 -10.33 27.61 1.66
N THR A 269 -10.38 27.43 0.34
CA THR A 269 -11.54 27.73 -0.51
C THR A 269 -12.28 26.48 -0.96
N ALA A 270 -11.76 25.28 -0.67
CA ALA A 270 -12.36 24.02 -1.10
C ALA A 270 -13.81 23.83 -0.64
N TYR A 271 -14.21 24.47 0.47
CA TYR A 271 -15.60 24.41 0.92
C TYR A 271 -16.59 25.15 0.02
N ASP A 272 -16.12 26.13 -0.75
CA ASP A 272 -16.92 26.91 -1.69
C ASP A 272 -17.07 26.21 -3.05
N GLY A 273 -16.39 25.08 -3.23
CA GLY A 273 -16.37 24.29 -4.44
C GLY A 273 -15.19 24.60 -5.37
N ILE A 274 -15.23 24.01 -6.56
CA ILE A 274 -14.25 24.24 -7.63
C ILE A 274 -14.85 25.08 -8.75
N THR A 275 -13.98 25.70 -9.55
CA THR A 275 -14.36 26.16 -10.89
C THR A 275 -14.57 24.93 -11.77
N GLU A 276 -15.82 24.49 -11.90
CA GLU A 276 -16.17 23.33 -12.71
C GLU A 276 -15.81 23.56 -14.19
N PRO A 277 -15.13 22.60 -14.83
CA PRO A 277 -14.67 22.76 -16.21
C PRO A 277 -15.82 22.55 -17.20
N PRO A 278 -15.72 23.03 -18.45
CA PRO A 278 -16.66 22.66 -19.51
C PRO A 278 -16.70 21.14 -19.72
N GLY A 279 -17.89 20.62 -20.02
CA GLY A 279 -18.19 19.19 -20.07
C GLY A 279 -18.32 18.56 -18.67
N SER A 280 -18.73 19.32 -17.66
CA SER A 280 -19.03 18.80 -16.32
C SER A 280 -20.53 18.68 -16.07
N VAL A 281 -20.89 17.75 -15.19
CA VAL A 281 -22.24 17.57 -14.66
C VAL A 281 -22.13 17.36 -13.16
N THR A 282 -22.99 18.03 -12.39
CA THR A 282 -22.98 17.97 -10.92
C THR A 282 -24.34 17.55 -10.40
N TRP A 283 -24.36 16.55 -9.50
CA TRP A 283 -25.57 16.04 -8.84
C TRP A 283 -25.57 16.38 -7.35
N HIS A 284 -26.77 16.40 -6.76
CA HIS A 284 -26.95 16.46 -5.30
C HIS A 284 -26.76 15.07 -4.70
N MET A 285 -26.15 15.02 -3.53
CA MET A 285 -25.81 13.81 -2.76
C MET A 285 -26.65 13.70 -1.48
N GLU A 286 -27.68 14.55 -1.30
CA GLU A 286 -28.59 14.56 -0.12
C GLU A 286 -29.23 13.20 0.18
N ALA A 287 -29.42 12.37 -0.85
CA ALA A 287 -30.02 11.04 -0.70
C ALA A 287 -29.09 10.05 0.01
N ILE A 288 -27.82 10.41 0.26
CA ILE A 288 -26.81 9.57 0.91
C ILE A 288 -26.62 10.06 2.34
N GLU A 289 -27.09 9.26 3.30
CA GLU A 289 -27.05 9.65 4.73
C GLU A 289 -25.66 9.50 5.35
N ASP A 290 -24.95 8.42 5.01
CA ASP A 290 -23.61 8.14 5.52
C ASP A 290 -22.76 7.29 4.55
N TRP A 291 -21.51 7.02 4.94
CA TRP A 291 -20.55 6.27 4.12
C TRP A 291 -20.90 4.78 3.93
N ARG A 292 -21.87 4.24 4.67
CA ARG A 292 -22.35 2.84 4.57
C ARG A 292 -23.56 2.71 3.67
N ASP A 293 -24.13 3.82 3.20
CA ASP A 293 -25.31 3.85 2.36
C ASP A 293 -25.13 2.96 1.10
N PRO A 294 -26.04 2.01 0.84
CA PRO A 294 -26.02 1.21 -0.38
C PRO A 294 -26.07 2.02 -1.68
N LEU A 295 -26.69 3.20 -1.68
CA LEU A 295 -26.73 4.10 -2.83
C LEU A 295 -25.34 4.65 -3.15
N LEU A 296 -24.57 5.06 -2.13
CA LEU A 296 -23.19 5.49 -2.33
C LEU A 296 -22.36 4.39 -3.00
N ARG A 297 -22.52 3.12 -2.60
CA ARG A 297 -21.83 2.00 -3.27
C ARG A 297 -22.19 1.85 -4.75
N GLN A 298 -23.45 2.13 -5.12
CA GLN A 298 -23.88 2.09 -6.52
C GLN A 298 -23.28 3.24 -7.32
N VAL A 299 -23.29 4.46 -6.77
CA VAL A 299 -22.64 5.64 -7.37
C VAL A 299 -21.15 5.39 -7.58
N GLU A 300 -20.45 4.89 -6.56
CA GLU A 300 -19.01 4.56 -6.67
C GLU A 300 -18.75 3.47 -7.70
N ALA A 301 -19.64 2.47 -7.81
CA ALA A 301 -19.50 1.42 -8.81
C ALA A 301 -19.70 1.97 -10.23
N ALA A 302 -20.65 2.88 -10.45
CA ALA A 302 -20.87 3.54 -11.74
C ALA A 302 -19.64 4.37 -12.15
N ILE A 303 -19.12 5.18 -11.23
CA ILE A 303 -17.95 6.04 -11.48
C ILE A 303 -16.69 5.21 -11.70
N ALA A 304 -16.45 4.18 -10.88
CA ALA A 304 -15.30 3.29 -11.08
C ALA A 304 -15.38 2.57 -12.43
N ARG A 305 -16.57 2.15 -12.89
CA ARG A 305 -16.73 1.59 -14.24
C ARG A 305 -16.44 2.62 -15.33
N GLY A 306 -16.99 3.83 -15.25
CA GLY A 306 -16.75 4.91 -16.21
C GLY A 306 -15.27 5.29 -16.29
N LEU A 307 -14.62 5.50 -15.15
CA LEU A 307 -13.18 5.83 -15.09
C LEU A 307 -12.30 4.73 -15.69
N ARG A 308 -12.69 3.46 -15.54
CA ARG A 308 -12.01 2.32 -16.17
C ARG A 308 -12.25 2.25 -17.66
N ALA A 309 -13.46 2.53 -18.13
CA ALA A 309 -13.81 2.55 -19.54
C ALA A 309 -13.07 3.66 -20.30
N CYS A 310 -12.92 4.83 -19.67
CA CYS A 310 -12.20 5.97 -20.25
C CYS A 310 -10.67 5.91 -20.06
N GLY A 311 -10.19 5.03 -19.16
CA GLY A 311 -8.78 4.88 -18.85
C GLY A 311 -8.01 4.15 -19.95
N HIS A 312 -6.82 4.66 -20.30
CA HIS A 312 -5.90 3.98 -21.21
C HIS A 312 -4.79 3.26 -20.45
N ARG A 313 -4.18 2.25 -21.09
CA ARG A 313 -3.02 1.57 -20.51
C ARG A 313 -1.89 2.57 -20.27
N GLY A 314 -1.41 2.64 -19.03
CA GLY A 314 -0.39 3.61 -18.62
C GLY A 314 -0.95 4.90 -18.04
N ASP A 315 -2.27 5.11 -18.07
CA ASP A 315 -2.89 6.22 -17.34
C ASP A 315 -2.63 6.10 -15.84
N ARG A 316 -2.70 7.25 -15.17
CA ARG A 316 -2.61 7.37 -13.72
C ARG A 316 -3.82 8.12 -13.24
N LEU A 317 -4.57 7.50 -12.34
CA LEU A 317 -5.70 8.10 -11.65
C LEU A 317 -5.29 8.38 -10.20
N TYR A 318 -5.41 9.64 -9.80
CA TYR A 318 -5.04 10.13 -8.48
C TYR A 318 -6.30 10.34 -7.66
N ARG A 319 -6.29 9.87 -6.42
CA ARG A 319 -7.26 10.26 -5.39
C ARG A 319 -6.58 11.20 -4.42
N LEU A 320 -7.09 12.42 -4.31
CA LEU A 320 -6.50 13.46 -3.47
C LEU A 320 -7.45 13.87 -2.35
N LYS A 321 -6.87 14.19 -1.19
CA LYS A 321 -7.52 14.71 0.01
C LYS A 321 -6.60 15.70 0.69
N TRP A 322 -7.12 16.82 1.12
CA TRP A 322 -6.28 17.86 1.73
C TRP A 322 -5.73 17.44 3.10
N TYR A 323 -6.45 16.61 3.87
CA TYR A 323 -6.08 16.27 5.25
C TYR A 323 -5.30 14.97 5.40
N ILE A 324 -5.31 14.10 4.40
CA ILE A 324 -4.69 12.77 4.47
C ILE A 324 -3.99 12.41 3.16
N ASN A 325 -3.18 11.36 3.21
CA ASN A 325 -2.42 10.84 2.08
C ASN A 325 -3.30 10.55 0.86
N GLY A 326 -2.80 10.91 -0.33
CA GLY A 326 -3.41 10.54 -1.60
C GLY A 326 -3.16 9.08 -1.96
N THR A 327 -3.76 8.63 -3.06
CA THR A 327 -3.41 7.37 -3.71
C THR A 327 -3.31 7.58 -5.21
N VAL A 328 -2.56 6.72 -5.89
CA VAL A 328 -2.55 6.66 -7.35
C VAL A 328 -2.74 5.21 -7.80
N CYS A 329 -3.45 5.01 -8.91
CA CYS A 329 -3.57 3.72 -9.56
C CYS A 329 -3.54 3.79 -11.08
N ASP A 330 -3.23 2.65 -11.70
CA ASP A 330 -3.53 2.36 -13.09
C ASP A 330 -4.97 1.83 -13.16
N PRO A 331 -5.93 2.60 -13.71
CA PRO A 331 -7.35 2.21 -13.70
C PRO A 331 -7.60 0.90 -14.46
N THR A 332 -6.72 0.50 -15.38
CA THR A 332 -6.86 -0.75 -16.15
C THR A 332 -6.44 -1.99 -15.35
N ARG A 333 -5.79 -1.81 -14.19
CA ARG A 333 -5.19 -2.88 -13.37
C ARG A 333 -5.79 -2.99 -11.96
N VAL A 334 -6.90 -2.31 -11.68
CA VAL A 334 -7.62 -2.36 -10.38
C VAL A 334 -9.12 -2.59 -10.57
N GLY A 335 -9.78 -3.16 -9.55
CA GLY A 335 -11.23 -3.35 -9.49
C GLY A 335 -11.79 -4.44 -10.41
N GLY A 336 -10.95 -5.17 -11.14
CA GLY A 336 -11.33 -6.39 -11.88
C GLY A 336 -11.11 -7.69 -11.09
N PRO A 337 -11.61 -8.83 -11.59
CA PRO A 337 -11.32 -10.14 -11.02
C PRO A 337 -9.81 -10.40 -10.93
N GLY A 338 -9.33 -10.85 -9.77
CA GLY A 338 -7.91 -11.09 -9.52
C GLY A 338 -7.05 -9.83 -9.47
N GLN A 339 -7.63 -8.63 -9.50
CA GLN A 339 -6.90 -7.36 -9.38
C GLN A 339 -7.07 -6.75 -7.99
N PRO A 340 -6.16 -5.85 -7.56
CA PRO A 340 -6.35 -5.12 -6.31
C PRO A 340 -7.68 -4.37 -6.30
N PRO A 341 -8.29 -4.17 -5.12
CA PRO A 341 -9.52 -3.38 -5.00
C PRO A 341 -9.36 -1.98 -5.58
N TRP A 342 -10.47 -1.40 -6.04
CA TRP A 342 -10.50 -0.01 -6.48
C TRP A 342 -10.09 0.91 -5.31
N PRO A 343 -9.02 1.72 -5.42
CA PRO A 343 -8.40 2.41 -4.28
C PRO A 343 -9.08 3.73 -3.87
N GLY A 344 -10.27 4.02 -4.39
CA GLY A 344 -10.90 5.33 -4.27
C GLY A 344 -12.39 5.31 -3.99
N TYR A 345 -12.87 6.48 -3.60
CA TYR A 345 -14.27 6.87 -3.51
C TYR A 345 -14.35 8.31 -4.00
N SER A 346 -15.45 8.66 -4.62
CA SER A 346 -15.71 9.88 -5.37
C SER A 346 -16.40 10.91 -4.49
N TYR A 347 -17.05 10.46 -3.42
CA TYR A 347 -17.71 11.29 -2.42
C TYR A 347 -17.50 10.75 -1.00
N LEU A 348 -17.41 11.66 -0.02
CA LEU A 348 -17.54 11.36 1.39
C LEU A 348 -18.49 12.36 2.04
N PRO A 349 -19.33 11.95 3.00
CA PRO A 349 -20.23 12.86 3.72
C PRO A 349 -19.52 13.86 4.66
N ASP A 350 -18.22 13.69 4.92
CA ASP A 350 -17.47 14.43 5.94
C ASP A 350 -16.16 15.08 5.44
N GLU A 351 -15.80 14.90 4.16
CA GLU A 351 -14.57 15.44 3.59
C GLU A 351 -14.70 15.65 2.08
N ASN A 352 -14.02 16.68 1.54
CA ASN A 352 -13.92 16.84 0.10
C ASN A 352 -12.98 15.78 -0.49
N VAL A 353 -13.39 15.17 -1.60
CA VAL A 353 -12.61 14.12 -2.26
C VAL A 353 -12.48 14.42 -3.74
N ILE A 354 -11.26 14.23 -4.24
CA ILE A 354 -10.91 14.44 -5.65
C ILE A 354 -10.47 13.11 -6.23
N GLN A 355 -10.98 12.75 -7.42
CA GLN A 355 -10.37 11.72 -8.27
C GLN A 355 -10.06 12.31 -9.63
N VAL A 356 -8.81 12.27 -10.11
CA VAL A 356 -8.43 12.91 -11.37
C VAL A 356 -7.37 12.14 -12.13
N SER A 357 -7.44 12.16 -13.46
CA SER A 357 -6.33 11.70 -14.30
C SER A 357 -5.12 12.63 -14.17
N TRP A 358 -3.90 12.14 -14.44
CA TRP A 358 -2.67 12.96 -14.41
C TRP A 358 -2.76 14.25 -15.23
N ASP A 359 -3.41 14.19 -16.38
CA ASP A 359 -3.60 15.31 -17.31
C ASP A 359 -4.79 16.21 -16.96
N LEU A 360 -5.55 15.87 -15.91
CA LEU A 360 -6.76 16.55 -15.46
C LEU A 360 -7.84 16.64 -16.55
N ARG A 361 -7.84 15.70 -17.51
CA ARG A 361 -8.85 15.62 -18.59
C ARG A 361 -10.20 15.13 -18.07
N MET A 362 -10.18 14.27 -17.06
CA MET A 362 -11.37 13.66 -16.48
C MET A 362 -11.21 13.42 -14.98
N GLY A 363 -12.34 13.34 -14.28
CA GLY A 363 -12.34 13.09 -12.85
C GLY A 363 -13.65 13.42 -12.16
N THR A 364 -13.59 13.38 -10.84
CA THR A 364 -14.68 13.75 -9.94
C THR A 364 -14.20 14.69 -8.84
N TYR A 365 -15.14 15.50 -8.34
CA TYR A 365 -14.98 16.32 -7.16
C TYR A 365 -16.23 16.20 -6.28
N GLY A 366 -16.08 15.53 -5.14
CA GLY A 366 -17.11 15.44 -4.11
C GLY A 366 -16.97 16.57 -3.10
N ASN A 367 -18.00 17.40 -2.97
CA ASN A 367 -18.09 18.47 -1.99
C ASN A 367 -19.08 18.08 -0.89
N PHE A 368 -18.59 17.71 0.29
CA PHE A 368 -19.46 17.26 1.37
C PHE A 368 -20.29 18.40 1.99
N ARG A 369 -19.81 19.64 1.88
CA ARG A 369 -20.49 20.80 2.46
C ARG A 369 -21.67 21.26 1.61
N GLU A 370 -21.53 21.18 0.30
CA GLU A 370 -22.63 21.40 -0.64
C GLU A 370 -23.47 20.13 -0.85
N GLU A 371 -23.01 18.99 -0.31
CA GLU A 371 -23.57 17.67 -0.61
C GLU A 371 -23.68 17.45 -2.13
N SER A 372 -22.58 17.68 -2.85
CA SER A 372 -22.57 17.61 -4.31
C SER A 372 -21.44 16.73 -4.85
N LEU A 373 -21.67 16.15 -6.02
CA LEU A 373 -20.69 15.39 -6.77
C LEU A 373 -20.60 15.91 -8.19
N CYS A 374 -19.50 16.57 -8.52
CA CYS A 374 -19.16 17.00 -9.87
C CYS A 374 -18.38 15.90 -10.58
N VAL A 375 -18.82 15.49 -11.77
CA VAL A 375 -18.09 14.63 -12.69
C VAL A 375 -17.72 15.45 -13.92
N PHE A 376 -16.49 15.34 -14.38
CA PHE A 376 -16.01 16.09 -15.54
C PHE A 376 -15.17 15.25 -16.50
N GLY A 377 -15.11 15.73 -17.74
CA GLY A 377 -14.48 15.06 -18.86
C GLY A 377 -15.54 14.42 -19.75
N ALA A 378 -15.62 14.84 -21.01
CA ALA A 378 -16.74 14.50 -21.89
C ALA A 378 -16.95 12.98 -22.06
N GLU A 379 -15.87 12.21 -22.16
CA GLU A 379 -15.94 10.75 -22.23
C GLU A 379 -16.49 10.14 -20.94
N LEU A 380 -15.98 10.58 -19.78
CA LEU A 380 -16.45 10.07 -18.49
C LEU A 380 -17.91 10.41 -18.24
N VAL A 381 -18.30 11.67 -18.50
CA VAL A 381 -19.69 12.10 -18.36
C VAL A 381 -20.61 11.28 -19.26
N ALA A 382 -20.22 11.04 -20.52
CA ALA A 382 -21.02 10.22 -21.43
C ALA A 382 -21.21 8.77 -20.93
N GLU A 383 -20.22 8.21 -20.23
CA GLU A 383 -20.30 6.85 -19.66
C GLU A 383 -21.19 6.75 -18.42
N VAL A 384 -21.30 7.82 -17.60
CA VAL A 384 -21.93 7.72 -16.27
C VAL A 384 -23.21 8.54 -16.11
N GLU A 385 -23.47 9.51 -16.98
CA GLU A 385 -24.52 10.51 -16.75
C GLU A 385 -25.92 9.90 -16.62
N GLU A 386 -26.28 8.95 -17.50
CA GLU A 386 -27.59 8.30 -17.47
C GLU A 386 -27.82 7.56 -16.15
N GLU A 387 -26.88 6.69 -15.77
CA GLU A 387 -26.95 5.90 -14.55
C GLU A 387 -26.92 6.79 -13.29
N LEU A 388 -26.04 7.79 -13.24
CA LEU A 388 -25.98 8.71 -12.10
C LEU A 388 -27.24 9.56 -11.96
N THR A 389 -27.86 9.95 -13.08
CA THR A 389 -29.13 10.68 -13.05
C THR A 389 -30.28 9.77 -12.59
N GLU A 390 -30.28 8.49 -12.96
CA GLU A 390 -31.23 7.52 -12.42
C GLU A 390 -31.06 7.32 -10.91
N LEU A 391 -29.82 7.24 -10.44
CA LEU A 391 -29.49 7.02 -9.02
C LEU A 391 -29.71 8.24 -8.13
N LEU A 392 -29.30 9.43 -8.58
CA LEU A 392 -29.22 10.67 -7.78
C LEU A 392 -30.31 11.68 -8.12
N GLY A 393 -31.03 11.48 -9.23
CA GLY A 393 -32.09 12.37 -9.67
C GLY A 393 -31.57 13.67 -10.29
N THR A 394 -31.92 14.81 -9.72
CA THR A 394 -31.81 16.10 -10.41
C THR A 394 -30.36 16.59 -10.50
N VAL A 395 -29.93 16.91 -11.72
CA VAL A 395 -28.67 17.60 -11.98
C VAL A 395 -28.74 19.02 -11.39
N LEU A 396 -27.75 19.40 -10.58
CA LEU A 396 -27.60 20.74 -10.02
C LEU A 396 -27.02 21.71 -11.05
N ARG A 397 -25.93 21.29 -11.71
CA ARG A 397 -25.17 22.13 -12.63
C ARG A 397 -24.68 21.37 -13.84
N ARG A 398 -24.51 22.12 -14.94
CA ARG A 398 -23.76 21.72 -16.13
C ARG A 398 -22.79 22.83 -16.47
N ASP A 399 -21.54 22.47 -16.74
CA ASP A 399 -20.48 23.42 -17.05
C ASP A 399 -20.35 24.54 -15.99
N GLY A 400 -20.52 24.20 -14.71
CA GLY A 400 -20.52 25.15 -13.60
C GLY A 400 -21.75 26.06 -13.51
N ARG A 401 -22.77 25.86 -14.35
CA ARG A 401 -23.98 26.67 -14.38
C ARG A 401 -25.19 25.91 -13.86
N PRO A 402 -25.99 26.50 -12.95
CA PRO A 402 -27.23 25.88 -12.50
C PRO A 402 -28.17 25.54 -13.66
N VAL A 403 -28.72 24.33 -13.67
CA VAL A 403 -29.70 23.90 -14.69
C VAL A 403 -31.17 24.11 -14.27
N GLY A 404 -31.41 24.79 -13.14
CA GLY A 404 -32.73 25.10 -12.57
C GLY A 404 -33.19 23.96 -11.64
N ASN A 405 -33.32 24.17 -10.33
CA ASN A 405 -34.36 25.00 -9.69
C ASN A 405 -33.88 26.40 -9.26
N VAL A 406 -34.10 27.42 -10.11
CA VAL A 406 -34.26 28.78 -9.60
C VAL A 406 -35.61 28.77 -8.89
N TRP A 407 -35.62 28.70 -7.55
CA TRP A 407 -36.77 29.18 -6.80
C TRP A 407 -36.92 30.66 -7.14
N THR A 408 -37.76 30.98 -8.13
CA THR A 408 -38.30 32.32 -8.24
C THR A 408 -39.15 32.52 -6.99
N PHE A 409 -38.60 33.18 -5.97
CA PHE A 409 -39.45 33.87 -5.02
C PHE A 409 -40.31 34.83 -5.86
N GLY A 410 -41.60 34.52 -5.96
CA GLY A 410 -42.59 35.43 -6.54
C GLY A 410 -42.60 36.75 -5.76
N PRO A 411 -43.09 37.83 -6.39
CA PRO A 411 -42.91 39.22 -5.95
C PRO A 411 -43.36 39.53 -4.52
#